data_AF-A0A6I6GPF6-F1
#
_entry.id   AF-A0A6I6GPF6-F1
#
_cell.length_a   1.000
_cell.length_b   1.000
_cell.length_c   1.000
_cell.angle_alpha   90.00
_cell.angle_beta   90.00
_cell.angle_gamma   90.00
#
_symmetry.space_group_name_H-M   'P 1'
#
loop_
_entity.id
_entity.type
_entity.pdbx_description
1 polymer ?
#
loop_
_entity_poly.entity_id
_entity_poly.type
_entity_poly.pdbx_seq_one_letter_code
_entity_poly.pdbx_strand_id
1 'polypeptide(L)'
;MKKLWVLCVGMMMTVAGMAQQLSIATFNIRLDVASDSPNHWKNRKEKVVSQVLFHQWDVLGVQEALPNQVADLKALLPAYGFTGVGREDGDNKGEFSGIFYKKINWNYWLPKHFG
;
A
#
# COMPACT_ATOMS: atom_id res chain seq x y z
N MET A 1 10.07 -40.27 -34.74
CA MET A 1 8.82 -39.66 -34.21
C MET A 1 8.78 -39.55 -32.68
N LYS A 2 9.08 -40.60 -31.90
CA LYS A 2 9.03 -40.54 -30.40
C LYS A 2 9.92 -39.47 -29.76
N LYS A 3 11.11 -39.18 -30.33
CA LYS A 3 12.03 -38.13 -29.83
C LYS A 3 11.49 -36.70 -30.01
N LEU A 4 10.62 -36.48 -31.00
CA LEU A 4 10.04 -35.18 -31.29
C LEU A 4 8.98 -34.81 -30.25
N TRP A 5 8.21 -35.78 -29.77
CA TRP A 5 7.22 -35.60 -28.71
C TRP A 5 7.84 -35.26 -27.36
N VAL A 6 8.97 -35.89 -27.01
CA VAL A 6 9.72 -35.57 -25.78
C VAL A 6 10.25 -34.13 -25.81
N LEU A 7 10.70 -33.66 -26.99
CA LEU A 7 11.15 -32.29 -27.21
C LEU A 7 9.98 -31.29 -27.07
N CYS A 8 8.82 -31.58 -27.66
CA CYS A 8 7.64 -30.71 -27.54
C CYS A 8 7.11 -30.63 -26.10
N VAL A 9 7.06 -31.75 -25.37
CA VAL A 9 6.62 -31.77 -23.96
C VAL A 9 7.63 -31.06 -23.05
N GLY A 10 8.94 -31.23 -23.30
CA GLY A 10 9.99 -30.52 -22.58
C GLY A 10 9.93 -28.99 -22.77
N MET A 11 9.60 -28.52 -23.98
CA MET A 11 9.47 -27.10 -24.30
C MET A 11 8.19 -26.46 -23.75
N MET A 12 7.12 -27.25 -23.52
CA MET A 12 5.90 -26.77 -22.85
C MET A 12 6.10 -26.61 -21.33
N MET A 13 6.99 -27.40 -20.71
CA MET A 13 7.30 -27.28 -19.27
C MET A 13 8.19 -26.07 -18.93
N THR A 14 8.84 -25.45 -19.92
CA THR A 14 9.66 -24.23 -19.70
C THR A 14 8.85 -22.92 -19.71
N VAL A 15 7.54 -22.96 -20.00
CA VAL A 15 6.65 -21.80 -19.85
C VAL A 15 6.21 -21.63 -18.37
N ALA A 16 7.13 -21.93 -17.46
CA ALA A 16 6.89 -21.91 -16.03
C ALA A 16 6.71 -20.46 -15.53
N GLY A 17 5.46 -20.14 -15.15
CA GLY A 17 5.05 -19.18 -14.13
C GLY A 17 5.73 -17.80 -14.09
N MET A 18 5.07 -16.77 -14.63
CA MET A 18 5.30 -15.38 -14.21
C MET A 18 4.81 -15.23 -12.77
N ALA A 19 5.72 -15.28 -11.78
CA ALA A 19 5.38 -14.94 -10.40
C ALA A 19 5.11 -13.43 -10.29
N GLN A 20 3.99 -13.04 -9.69
CA GLN A 20 3.78 -11.63 -9.38
C GLN A 20 4.72 -11.20 -8.26
N GLN A 21 5.48 -10.13 -8.50
CA GLN A 21 6.25 -9.47 -7.46
C GLN A 21 5.37 -8.42 -6.80
N LEU A 22 5.17 -8.55 -5.49
CA LEU A 22 4.36 -7.64 -4.68
C LEU A 22 5.21 -7.13 -3.52
N SER A 23 5.33 -5.81 -3.40
CA SER A 23 6.04 -5.15 -2.31
C SER A 23 5.04 -4.64 -1.26
N ILE A 24 5.21 -5.11 -0.02
CA ILE A 24 4.32 -4.79 1.10
C ILE A 24 5.14 -4.22 2.25
N ALA A 25 4.60 -3.20 2.91
CA ALA A 25 5.19 -2.66 4.13
C ALA A 25 4.13 -2.33 5.18
N THR A 26 4.60 -2.17 6.41
CA THR A 26 3.84 -1.59 7.53
C THR A 26 4.60 -0.40 8.07
N PHE A 27 3.90 0.68 8.40
CA PHE A 27 4.49 1.89 8.93
C PHE A 27 3.56 2.56 9.94
N ASN A 28 3.91 2.48 11.21
CA ASN A 28 3.31 3.32 12.23
C ASN A 28 3.89 4.74 12.09
N ILE A 29 3.05 5.69 11.70
CA ILE A 29 3.51 7.05 11.41
C ILE A 29 3.42 7.99 12.60
N ARG A 30 3.02 7.49 13.78
CA ARG A 30 2.79 8.24 15.01
C ARG A 30 1.72 9.32 14.89
N LEU A 31 0.69 9.28 15.74
CA LEU A 31 -0.41 10.23 15.71
C LEU A 31 0.03 11.69 15.85
N ASP A 32 -0.77 12.62 15.31
CA ASP A 32 -0.54 14.06 15.45
C ASP A 32 -0.96 14.54 16.84
N VAL A 33 0.00 14.67 17.75
CA VAL A 33 -0.20 15.24 19.09
C VAL A 33 0.72 16.42 19.34
N ALA A 34 0.18 17.47 19.97
CA ALA A 34 0.93 18.68 20.32
C ALA A 34 2.11 18.40 21.27
N SER A 35 2.01 17.36 22.10
CA SER A 35 3.07 16.95 23.02
C SER A 35 4.37 16.54 22.32
N ASP A 36 4.30 16.13 21.04
CA ASP A 36 5.49 15.72 20.29
C ASP A 36 6.39 16.91 19.89
N SER A 37 5.97 18.14 20.19
CA SER A 37 6.80 19.35 20.13
C SER A 37 7.51 19.51 18.76
N PRO A 38 8.86 19.53 18.60
CA PRO A 38 9.44 19.70 17.26
C PRO A 38 9.17 18.49 16.34
N ASN A 39 8.80 17.35 16.90
CA ASN A 39 8.44 16.13 16.20
C ASN A 39 6.93 16.02 15.93
N HIS A 40 6.14 17.08 16.07
CA HIS A 40 4.74 17.02 15.68
C HIS A 40 4.57 16.77 14.17
N TRP A 41 3.38 16.30 13.76
CA TRP A 41 3.14 15.81 12.40
C TRP A 41 3.47 16.81 11.29
N LYS A 42 3.19 18.10 11.49
CA LYS A 42 3.43 19.13 10.47
C LYS A 42 4.91 19.17 10.03
N ASN A 43 5.84 18.84 10.92
CA ASN A 43 7.29 18.78 10.63
C ASN A 43 7.75 17.41 10.12
N ARG A 44 6.92 16.37 10.23
CA ARG A 44 7.26 15.00 9.85
C ARG A 44 6.61 14.55 8.54
N LYS A 45 5.47 15.14 8.15
CA LYS A 45 4.66 14.65 7.02
C LYS A 45 5.45 14.48 5.72
N GLU A 46 6.29 15.45 5.36
CA GLU A 46 7.09 15.39 4.13
C GLU A 46 8.15 14.27 4.18
N LYS A 47 8.75 14.03 5.36
CA LYS A 47 9.70 12.95 5.56
C LYS A 47 9.02 11.57 5.49
N VAL A 48 7.82 11.45 6.06
CA VAL A 48 7.02 10.22 5.96
C VAL A 48 6.66 9.94 4.50
N VAL A 49 6.16 10.95 3.79
CA VAL A 49 5.81 10.84 2.36
C VAL A 49 7.04 10.50 1.51
N SER A 50 8.21 11.08 1.80
CA SER A 50 9.42 10.80 1.03
C SER A 50 9.87 9.34 1.15
N GLN A 51 9.69 8.69 2.32
CA GLN A 51 9.95 7.25 2.46
C GLN A 51 9.02 6.42 1.55
N VAL A 52 7.72 6.76 1.52
CA VAL A 52 6.75 6.05 0.68
C VAL A 52 7.07 6.22 -0.81
N LEU A 53 7.44 7.44 -1.23
CA LEU A 53 7.80 7.72 -2.62
C LEU A 53 9.15 7.11 -3.03
N PHE A 54 10.09 6.99 -2.11
CA PHE A 54 11.39 6.36 -2.35
C PHE A 54 11.26 4.84 -2.52
N HIS A 55 10.54 4.18 -1.61
CA HIS A 55 10.39 2.72 -1.64
C HIS A 55 9.32 2.23 -2.62
N GLN A 56 8.33 3.06 -2.93
CA GLN A 56 7.25 2.78 -3.87
C GLN A 56 6.50 1.45 -3.63
N TRP A 57 6.27 1.08 -2.36
CA TRP A 57 5.55 -0.15 -2.01
C TRP A 57 4.19 -0.24 -2.70
N ASP A 58 3.81 -1.43 -3.16
CA ASP A 58 2.52 -1.65 -3.80
C ASP A 58 1.37 -1.56 -2.79
N VAL A 59 1.60 -2.04 -1.57
CA VAL A 59 0.67 -2.00 -0.43
C VAL A 59 1.41 -1.53 0.83
N LEU A 60 0.81 -0.58 1.53
CA LEU A 60 1.36 0.00 2.75
C LEU A 60 0.26 0.06 3.83
N GLY A 61 0.43 -0.71 4.90
CA GLY A 61 -0.35 -0.54 6.12
C GLY A 61 0.15 0.65 6.93
N VAL A 62 -0.75 1.53 7.37
CA VAL A 62 -0.45 2.72 8.17
C VAL A 62 -1.24 2.68 9.48
N GLN A 63 -0.53 2.85 10.60
CA GLN A 63 -1.13 2.90 11.95
C GLN A 63 -0.98 4.28 12.59
N GLU A 64 -1.81 4.54 13.61
CA GLU A 64 -1.89 5.79 14.38
C GLU A 64 -2.24 7.04 13.58
N ALA A 65 -2.65 6.92 12.31
CA ALA A 65 -3.01 8.08 11.51
C ALA A 65 -4.35 8.67 11.98
N LEU A 66 -4.37 9.93 12.38
CA LEU A 66 -5.61 10.70 12.61
C LEU A 66 -6.23 11.17 11.28
N PRO A 67 -7.51 11.61 11.26
CA PRO A 67 -8.19 12.07 10.04
C PRO A 67 -7.40 13.10 9.23
N ASN A 68 -6.75 14.06 9.90
CA ASN A 68 -5.92 15.07 9.24
C ASN A 68 -4.65 14.48 8.61
N GLN A 69 -4.03 13.47 9.24
CA GLN A 69 -2.85 12.81 8.70
C GLN A 69 -3.21 11.92 7.50
N VAL A 70 -4.36 11.23 7.55
CA VAL A 70 -4.90 10.50 6.39
C VAL A 70 -5.18 11.46 5.24
N ALA A 71 -5.78 12.61 5.50
CA ALA A 71 -6.04 13.63 4.49
C ALA A 71 -4.73 14.17 3.85
N ASP A 72 -3.73 14.49 4.67
CA ASP A 72 -2.40 14.91 4.20
C ASP A 72 -1.75 13.83 3.32
N LEU A 73 -1.75 12.57 3.76
CA LEU A 73 -1.20 11.46 2.97
C LEU A 73 -1.94 11.26 1.64
N LYS A 74 -3.27 11.31 1.62
CA LYS A 74 -4.06 11.21 0.38
C LYS A 74 -3.73 12.33 -0.60
N ALA A 75 -3.53 13.56 -0.11
CA ALA A 75 -3.17 14.70 -0.94
C ALA A 75 -1.74 14.59 -1.49
N LEU A 76 -0.80 14.12 -0.67
CA LEU A 76 0.63 14.04 -1.02
C LEU A 76 1.01 12.76 -1.77
N LEU A 77 0.17 11.72 -1.74
CA LEU A 77 0.34 10.45 -2.44
C LEU A 77 -0.79 10.21 -3.46
N PRO A 78 -0.97 11.08 -4.47
CA PRO A 78 -2.10 10.98 -5.40
C PRO A 78 -2.11 9.69 -6.23
N ALA A 79 -0.95 9.07 -6.42
CA ALA A 79 -0.79 7.76 -7.08
C ALA A 79 -1.27 6.58 -6.21
N TYR A 80 -1.66 6.80 -4.96
CA TYR A 80 -2.16 5.76 -4.05
C TYR A 80 -3.65 5.93 -3.79
N GLY A 81 -4.36 4.81 -3.71
CA GLY A 81 -5.67 4.71 -3.09
C GLY A 81 -5.53 4.45 -1.60
N PHE A 82 -6.64 4.58 -0.88
CA PHE A 82 -6.69 4.37 0.56
C PHE A 82 -8.00 3.68 0.93
N THR A 83 -7.92 2.73 1.87
CA THR A 83 -9.08 2.16 2.55
C THR A 83 -8.81 2.06 4.04
N GLY A 84 -9.86 2.18 4.85
CA GLY A 84 -9.79 2.21 6.30
C GLY A 84 -10.70 3.27 6.88
N VAL A 85 -11.16 3.02 8.09
CA VAL A 85 -12.05 3.90 8.86
C VAL A 85 -11.44 4.20 10.23
N GLY A 86 -11.89 5.27 10.84
CA GLY A 86 -11.53 5.64 12.20
C GLY A 86 -12.03 4.61 13.21
N ARG A 87 -11.19 4.24 14.18
CA ARG A 87 -11.51 3.16 15.14
C ARG A 87 -12.65 3.48 16.12
N GLU A 88 -13.01 4.75 16.27
CA GLU A 88 -13.98 5.17 17.29
C GLU A 88 -15.42 5.12 16.80
N ASP A 89 -15.66 5.48 15.54
CA ASP A 89 -17.00 5.60 14.96
C ASP A 89 -17.21 4.69 13.75
N GLY A 90 -16.15 4.02 13.26
CA GLY A 90 -16.22 3.26 12.01
C GLY A 90 -16.35 4.14 10.77
N ASP A 91 -16.04 5.43 10.88
CA ASP A 91 -16.04 6.40 9.78
C ASP A 91 -14.78 7.27 9.83
N ASN A 92 -14.83 8.44 10.46
CA ASN A 92 -13.77 9.44 10.40
C ASN A 92 -13.36 10.00 11.77
N LYS A 93 -13.47 9.19 12.83
CA LYS A 93 -13.06 9.55 14.18
C LYS A 93 -12.07 8.57 14.80
N GLY A 94 -11.09 9.14 15.49
CA GLY A 94 -9.99 8.39 16.11
C GLY A 94 -8.91 7.98 15.11
N GLU A 95 -7.99 7.15 15.58
CA GLU A 95 -6.89 6.63 14.76
C GLU A 95 -7.38 5.61 13.73
N PHE A 96 -6.73 5.60 12.58
CA PHE A 96 -6.92 4.63 11.51
C PHE A 96 -5.88 3.51 11.60
N SER A 97 -6.31 2.31 11.23
CA SER A 97 -5.44 1.21 10.77
C SER A 97 -5.68 1.04 9.27
N GLY A 98 -5.22 2.01 8.48
CA GLY A 98 -5.57 2.14 7.08
C GLY A 98 -4.56 1.47 6.15
N ILE A 99 -4.99 1.17 4.93
CA ILE A 99 -4.15 0.59 3.88
C ILE A 99 -4.08 1.57 2.72
N PHE A 100 -2.87 2.02 2.39
CA PHE A 100 -2.58 2.69 1.13
C PHE A 100 -2.14 1.64 0.11
N TYR A 101 -2.60 1.79 -1.13
CA TYR A 101 -2.23 0.88 -2.21
C TYR A 101 -1.98 1.67 -3.49
N LYS A 102 -0.95 1.30 -4.25
CA LYS A 102 -0.62 1.97 -5.50
C LYS A 102 -1.80 1.79 -6.48
N LYS A 103 -2.28 2.89 -7.06
CA LYS A 103 -3.29 2.88 -8.13
C LYS A 103 -2.61 2.38 -9.40
N ILE A 104 -2.58 1.07 -9.55
CA ILE A 104 -2.16 0.42 -10.78
C ILE A 104 -3.41 -0.02 -11.54
N ASN A 105 -3.30 -0.17 -12.87
CA ASN A 105 -4.32 -0.86 -13.68
C ASN A 105 -4.28 -2.36 -13.33
N TRP A 106 -4.79 -2.70 -12.14
CA TRP A 106 -4.99 -4.07 -11.71
C TRP A 106 -6.16 -4.65 -12.51
N ASN A 107 -5.90 -5.13 -13.72
CA ASN A 107 -6.92 -5.81 -14.52
C ASN A 107 -7.43 -7.11 -13.85
N TYR A 108 -6.87 -7.55 -12.71
CA TYR A 108 -7.15 -8.86 -12.14
C TYR A 108 -7.35 -8.97 -10.61
N TRP A 109 -7.20 -7.93 -9.78
CA TRP A 109 -7.13 -8.15 -8.31
C TRP A 109 -8.02 -7.30 -7.38
N LEU A 110 -8.19 -6.00 -7.59
CA LEU A 110 -8.84 -5.14 -6.57
C LEU A 110 -10.36 -4.94 -6.61
N PRO A 111 -11.10 -5.13 -7.74
CA PRO A 111 -12.54 -4.81 -7.76
C PRO A 111 -13.44 -5.64 -6.83
N LYS A 112 -12.95 -6.73 -6.22
CA LYS A 112 -13.78 -7.67 -5.43
C LYS A 112 -13.64 -7.59 -3.91
N HIS A 113 -12.65 -6.86 -3.39
CA HIS A 113 -12.29 -6.95 -1.97
C HIS A 113 -12.33 -5.63 -1.20
N PHE A 114 -12.51 -4.50 -1.89
CA PHE A 114 -12.49 -3.16 -1.28
C PHE A 114 -13.66 -2.26 -1.73
N GLY A 115 -14.73 -2.88 -2.26
CA GLY A 115 -16.00 -2.22 -2.59
C GLY A 115 -17.00 -2.36 -1.47
#